data_AF-A0A5C6HIH0-F1
#
_entry.id   AF-A0A5C6HIH0-F1
#
_cell.length_a   1.000
_cell.length_b   1.000
_cell.length_c   1.000
_cell.angle_alpha   90.00
_cell.angle_beta   90.00
_cell.angle_gamma   90.00
#
_symmetry.space_group_name_H-M   'P 1'
#
loop_
_entity.id
_entity.type
_entity.pdbx_description
1 polymer ?
#
loop_
_entity_poly.entity_id
_entity_poly.type
_entity_poly.pdbx_seq_one_letter_code
_entity_poly.pdbx_strand_id
1 'polypeptide(L)'
;MRIRYIIYTIVLLGLTFSFIGCQSENDSNMDGKEQTLSLSPTVQDMISQALTRSLNSFFYDGDQIDVNIITSRSATIQSFTYTYGAATNIFSGDFRFNLDNTSISKLEALWPSKDVRDEGLITDQRELKNYQKADRLKAEASTINIMPTAEPIPLAFKHEQSRLTFCLAGQNANGLIIKDLILELTYNSNKTAFWAYCKTDGTAELILPESVQIGPALADGGRMMVGLVTVAGATANSTYRGVIYIPNKTNIQTIASTDYLVTLTPEGYNLTASITIRGFSQDEGYVGIPIQMPKYNSATGKYEITSTLQLVTLSLLLKGGYIKDQDASVWRSYQYSLDSAVTMTDNGKQYYKPIDVALKGIFFDGVTAIKDAQNNDFNLFE
;
A
#
# COMPACT_ATOMS: atom_id res chain seq x y z
N MET A 1 -17.73 -61.96 -9.62
CA MET A 1 -17.72 -61.02 -10.76
C MET A 1 -17.71 -59.61 -10.17
N ARG A 2 -16.58 -59.17 -9.59
CA ARG A 2 -15.62 -58.17 -10.12
C ARG A 2 -16.26 -56.93 -10.75
N ILE A 3 -16.34 -55.86 -9.96
CA ILE A 3 -16.06 -54.49 -10.44
C ILE A 3 -14.83 -54.01 -9.64
N ARG A 4 -13.85 -53.49 -10.37
CA ARG A 4 -12.47 -53.12 -10.00
C ARG A 4 -12.42 -51.60 -9.69
N TYR A 5 -11.88 -51.17 -8.54
CA TYR A 5 -10.54 -50.54 -8.31
C TYR A 5 -10.38 -49.13 -8.96
N ILE A 6 -9.87 -48.03 -8.36
CA ILE A 6 -8.88 -47.80 -7.29
C ILE A 6 -9.13 -46.42 -6.62
N ILE A 7 -9.03 -46.35 -5.28
CA ILE A 7 -8.83 -45.14 -4.47
C ILE A 7 -7.49 -45.30 -3.72
N TYR A 8 -6.65 -44.28 -3.74
CA TYR A 8 -5.42 -44.08 -2.94
C TYR A 8 -5.08 -42.58 -3.05
N THR A 9 -4.67 -41.79 -2.06
CA THR A 9 -4.39 -41.82 -0.60
C THR A 9 -4.27 -40.32 -0.21
N ILE A 10 -4.47 -39.82 1.01
CA ILE A 10 -3.46 -39.67 2.08
C ILE A 10 -4.16 -38.95 3.28
N VAL A 11 -4.17 -39.63 4.45
CA VAL A 11 -3.98 -39.16 5.86
C VAL A 11 -4.72 -37.87 6.27
N LEU A 12 -5.84 -37.85 7.00
CA LEU A 12 -6.19 -38.35 8.34
C LEU A 12 -5.19 -38.00 9.46
N LEU A 13 -5.42 -36.89 10.18
CA LEU A 13 -5.81 -36.89 11.61
C LEU A 13 -5.71 -35.46 12.16
N GLY A 14 -6.86 -34.86 12.46
CA GLY A 14 -6.94 -34.00 13.64
C GLY A 14 -6.94 -34.87 14.89
N LEU A 15 -6.58 -34.27 16.04
CA LEU A 15 -7.31 -34.43 17.29
C LEU A 15 -6.62 -33.65 18.42
N THR A 16 -7.40 -32.71 18.96
CA THR A 16 -7.60 -32.45 20.39
C THR A 16 -6.38 -32.16 21.28
N PHE A 17 -6.34 -30.89 21.69
CA PHE A 17 -5.85 -30.42 22.99
C PHE A 17 -6.18 -31.41 24.12
N SER A 18 -5.12 -31.90 24.76
CA SER A 18 -5.16 -32.39 26.14
C SER A 18 -4.08 -31.66 26.90
N PHE A 19 -4.51 -30.83 27.85
CA PHE A 19 -3.68 -30.35 28.95
C PHE A 19 -3.23 -31.56 29.77
N ILE A 20 -2.01 -32.03 29.54
CA ILE A 20 -1.26 -32.80 30.53
C ILE A 20 -0.01 -31.98 30.79
N GLY A 21 0.09 -31.48 32.02
CA GLY A 21 1.31 -30.88 32.51
C GLY A 21 2.45 -31.85 32.32
N CYS A 22 3.39 -31.50 31.46
CA CYS A 22 4.75 -31.95 31.56
C CYS A 22 5.48 -30.84 32.28
N GLN A 23 5.52 -30.94 33.62
CA GLN A 23 6.74 -30.59 34.32
C GLN A 23 7.83 -31.47 33.72
N SER A 24 8.45 -31.03 32.63
CA SER A 24 9.84 -31.40 32.43
C SER A 24 10.61 -30.53 33.39
N GLU A 25 11.03 -31.14 34.51
CA GLU A 25 12.24 -30.75 35.22
C GLU A 25 13.41 -30.82 34.23
N ASN A 26 13.45 -29.89 33.29
CA ASN A 26 14.71 -29.42 32.78
C ASN A 26 15.12 -28.36 33.79
N ASP A 27 15.87 -28.80 34.80
CA ASP A 27 16.93 -27.98 35.38
C ASP A 27 17.76 -27.44 34.21
N SER A 28 17.32 -26.34 33.62
CA SER A 28 18.27 -25.37 33.11
C SER A 28 18.96 -24.87 34.36
N ASN A 29 20.04 -25.55 34.75
CA ASN A 29 21.11 -24.94 35.51
C ASN A 29 21.56 -23.73 34.69
N MET A 30 20.86 -22.61 34.88
CA MET A 30 21.27 -21.32 34.41
C MET A 30 22.42 -20.94 35.32
N ASP A 31 23.61 -21.34 34.87
CA ASP A 31 24.92 -20.91 35.32
C ASP A 31 24.81 -19.44 35.77
N GLY A 32 24.98 -19.17 37.07
CA GLY A 32 24.52 -17.97 37.80
C GLY A 32 25.00 -16.61 37.29
N LYS A 33 24.62 -16.27 36.06
CA LYS A 33 24.97 -15.08 35.31
C LYS A 33 23.68 -14.31 35.04
N GLU A 34 23.72 -13.02 35.34
CA GLU A 34 22.66 -12.08 34.99
C GLU A 34 22.37 -12.19 33.48
N GLN A 35 21.10 -12.37 33.11
CA GLN A 35 20.68 -12.34 31.71
C GLN A 35 20.15 -10.96 31.37
N THR A 36 20.53 -10.47 30.19
CA THR A 36 20.07 -9.21 29.65
C THR A 36 18.81 -9.44 28.83
N LEU A 37 17.78 -8.63 29.06
CA LEU A 37 16.58 -8.65 28.22
C LEU A 37 16.94 -8.22 26.80
N SER A 38 16.49 -9.01 25.83
CA SER A 38 16.58 -8.68 24.40
C SER A 38 15.20 -8.82 23.77
N LEU A 39 14.93 -8.03 22.73
CA LEU A 39 13.59 -7.88 22.16
C LEU A 39 13.61 -8.12 20.66
N SER A 40 12.72 -8.97 20.16
CA SER A 40 12.55 -9.23 18.72
C SER A 40 11.34 -8.45 18.21
N PRO A 41 11.51 -7.40 17.38
CA PRO A 41 10.40 -6.57 16.95
C PRO A 41 9.60 -7.18 15.81
N THR A 42 8.30 -6.91 15.81
CA THR A 42 7.40 -7.02 14.67
C THR A 42 6.58 -5.74 14.58
N VAL A 43 6.32 -5.24 13.38
CA VAL A 43 5.47 -4.05 13.17
C VAL A 43 4.18 -4.51 12.52
N GLN A 44 3.05 -4.17 13.14
CA GLN A 44 1.74 -4.46 12.57
C GLN A 44 1.48 -3.53 11.39
N ASP A 45 1.05 -4.09 10.26
CA ASP A 45 0.61 -3.30 9.11
C ASP A 45 -0.52 -2.34 9.55
N MET A 46 -0.50 -1.09 9.05
CA MET A 46 -1.66 -0.18 9.22
C MET A 46 -2.90 -0.82 8.59
N ILE A 47 -4.05 -0.65 9.25
CA ILE A 47 -5.33 -1.15 8.74
C ILE A 47 -5.64 -0.36 7.47
N SER A 48 -5.53 -1.04 6.34
CA SER A 48 -5.78 -0.47 5.05
C SER A 48 -7.28 -0.49 4.75
N GLN A 49 -7.85 0.65 4.35
CA GLN A 49 -9.18 0.65 3.74
C GLN A 49 -9.15 0.24 2.25
N ALA A 50 -7.97 -0.08 1.70
CA ALA A 50 -7.78 -0.63 0.34
C ALA A 50 -6.41 -1.34 0.22
N LEU A 51 -6.42 -2.68 0.24
CA LEU A 51 -5.24 -3.57 0.22
C LEU A 51 -4.12 -3.12 -0.75
N THR A 52 -3.04 -2.56 -0.20
CA THR A 52 -1.74 -2.57 -0.88
C THR A 52 -0.63 -2.73 0.17
N ARG A 53 0.11 -3.84 0.07
CA ARG A 53 1.22 -4.19 0.98
C ARG A 53 2.54 -3.71 0.40
N SER A 54 3.43 -3.26 1.28
CA SER A 54 4.89 -3.25 1.06
C SER A 54 5.55 -3.67 2.36
N LEU A 55 6.10 -4.89 2.39
CA LEU A 55 6.94 -5.42 3.46
C LEU A 55 8.38 -4.94 3.24
N ASN A 56 8.77 -3.83 3.88
CA ASN A 56 10.17 -3.46 4.08
C ASN A 56 10.51 -3.57 5.57
N SER A 57 11.77 -3.85 5.91
CA SER A 57 12.27 -3.75 7.28
C SER A 57 12.10 -2.31 7.78
N PHE A 58 11.24 -2.11 8.77
CA PHE A 58 10.92 -0.77 9.29
C PHE A 58 12.12 -0.12 10.01
N PHE A 59 12.85 -0.92 10.80
CA PHE A 59 14.01 -0.47 11.57
C PHE A 59 15.32 -0.63 10.80
N TYR A 60 16.25 0.29 11.02
CA TYR A 60 17.62 0.27 10.52
C TYR A 60 18.63 0.07 11.65
N ASP A 61 19.81 -0.41 11.28
CA ASP A 61 20.91 -0.62 12.24
C ASP A 61 21.21 0.67 13.02
N GLY A 62 21.24 0.56 14.35
CA GLY A 62 21.45 1.69 15.25
C GLY A 62 20.18 2.44 15.68
N ASP A 63 19.00 2.06 15.19
CA ASP A 63 17.73 2.63 15.66
C ASP A 63 17.52 2.35 17.16
N GLN A 64 17.11 3.37 17.91
CA GLN A 64 16.88 3.33 19.36
C GLN A 64 15.41 3.42 19.81
N ILE A 65 14.94 2.44 20.57
CA ILE A 65 13.65 2.49 21.29
C ILE A 65 13.86 2.77 22.77
N ASP A 66 12.86 3.37 23.41
CA ASP A 66 12.80 3.42 24.87
C ASP A 66 11.87 2.32 25.38
N VAL A 67 12.35 1.57 26.37
CA VAL A 67 11.65 0.45 26.99
C VAL A 67 11.38 0.78 28.45
N ASN A 68 10.11 0.89 28.79
CA ASN A 68 9.59 1.15 30.13
C ASN A 68 9.18 -0.18 30.78
N ILE A 69 9.81 -0.50 31.91
CA ILE A 69 9.65 -1.79 32.61
C ILE A 69 9.11 -1.55 34.01
N ILE A 70 8.08 -2.30 34.38
CA ILE A 70 7.63 -2.48 35.76
C ILE A 70 7.88 -3.95 36.12
N THR A 71 8.36 -4.20 37.33
CA THR A 71 8.68 -5.56 37.80
C THR A 71 7.67 -6.03 38.84
N SER A 72 7.68 -7.32 39.16
CA SER A 72 6.85 -7.88 40.23
C SER A 72 7.21 -7.35 41.62
N ARG A 73 8.43 -6.81 41.81
CA ARG A 73 8.94 -6.33 43.10
C ARG A 73 8.90 -4.80 43.27
N SER A 74 8.70 -4.05 42.19
CA SER A 74 8.64 -2.59 42.23
C SER A 74 7.62 -2.07 41.24
N ALA A 75 6.73 -1.20 41.73
CA ALA A 75 5.76 -0.46 40.91
C ALA A 75 6.39 0.76 40.19
N THR A 76 7.66 1.08 40.47
CA THR A 76 8.36 2.19 39.81
C THR A 76 8.74 1.80 38.38
N ILE A 77 8.43 2.67 37.43
CA ILE A 77 8.84 2.52 36.03
C ILE A 77 10.34 2.73 35.93
N GLN A 78 11.02 1.75 35.34
CA GLN A 78 12.42 1.85 34.97
C GLN A 78 12.50 1.98 33.44
N SER A 79 13.22 2.99 32.95
CA SER A 79 13.34 3.28 31.52
C SER A 79 14.75 2.96 31.04
N PHE A 80 14.84 2.25 29.92
CA PHE A 80 16.09 1.82 29.31
C PHE A 80 16.05 2.09 27.81
N THR A 81 17.15 2.52 27.23
CA THR A 81 17.30 2.64 25.77
C THR A 81 17.82 1.33 25.21
N TYR A 82 17.21 0.87 24.12
CA TYR A 82 17.61 -0.33 23.40
C TYR A 82 17.98 0.03 21.97
N THR A 83 19.03 -0.59 21.43
CA THR A 83 19.53 -0.35 20.07
C THR A 83 19.27 -1.55 19.17
N TYR A 84 18.76 -1.31 17.96
CA TYR A 84 18.49 -2.33 16.95
C TYR A 84 19.77 -2.75 16.24
N GLY A 85 20.02 -4.07 16.20
CA GLY A 85 21.04 -4.67 15.34
C GLY A 85 20.41 -5.28 14.10
N ALA A 86 20.67 -4.73 12.91
CA ALA A 86 20.07 -5.22 11.67
C ALA A 86 20.56 -6.64 11.30
N ALA A 87 21.79 -7.01 11.68
CA ALA A 87 22.33 -8.35 11.46
C ALA A 87 21.65 -9.42 12.32
N THR A 88 21.16 -9.05 13.50
CA THR A 88 20.53 -9.96 14.46
C THR A 88 19.02 -9.86 14.48
N ASN A 89 18.45 -8.80 13.89
CA ASN A 89 17.03 -8.42 13.99
C ASN A 89 16.54 -8.28 15.43
N ILE A 90 17.40 -7.84 16.36
CA ILE A 90 17.10 -7.79 17.79
C ILE A 90 17.46 -6.41 18.34
N PHE A 91 16.63 -5.92 19.25
CA PHE A 91 16.92 -4.80 20.14
C PHE A 91 17.66 -5.28 21.37
N SER A 92 18.82 -4.70 21.64
CA SER A 92 19.65 -4.98 22.82
C SER A 92 19.74 -3.75 23.71
N GLY A 93 19.59 -3.93 25.02
CA GLY A 93 19.65 -2.87 26.02
C GLY A 93 20.28 -3.36 27.33
N ASP A 94 20.10 -2.60 28.41
CA ASP A 94 20.85 -2.83 29.66
C ASP A 94 20.03 -3.43 30.81
N PHE A 95 18.73 -3.71 30.62
CA PHE A 95 17.94 -4.34 31.69
C PHE A 95 18.44 -5.77 31.95
N ARG A 96 18.72 -6.07 33.22
CA ARG A 96 19.18 -7.38 33.67
C ARG A 96 18.16 -8.02 34.59
N PHE A 97 17.92 -9.31 34.38
CA PHE A 97 17.15 -10.11 35.32
C PHE A 97 18.01 -10.44 36.54
N ASN A 98 17.54 -10.04 37.71
CA ASN A 98 18.12 -10.48 38.97
C ASN A 98 17.84 -11.98 39.17
N LEU A 99 18.78 -12.69 39.80
CA LEU A 99 18.64 -14.12 40.14
C LEU A 99 17.60 -14.40 41.25
N ASP A 100 16.79 -13.41 41.61
CA ASP A 100 15.85 -13.43 42.73
C ASP A 100 14.39 -13.68 42.31
N ASN A 101 14.16 -14.30 41.15
CA ASN A 101 12.84 -14.57 40.57
C ASN A 101 11.99 -13.30 40.32
N THR A 102 12.62 -12.14 40.14
CA THR A 102 11.93 -10.94 39.69
C THR A 102 11.45 -11.12 38.24
N SER A 103 10.15 -10.98 38.01
CA SER A 103 9.55 -11.02 36.68
C SER A 103 9.15 -9.63 36.21
N ILE A 104 9.00 -9.45 34.90
CA ILE A 104 8.47 -8.21 34.32
C ILE A 104 6.94 -8.30 34.33
N SER A 105 6.31 -7.36 35.02
CA SER A 105 4.85 -7.25 35.16
C SER A 105 4.23 -6.28 34.16
N LYS A 106 5.03 -5.36 33.60
CA LYS A 106 4.66 -4.50 32.47
C LYS A 106 5.88 -4.16 31.64
N LEU A 107 5.75 -4.25 30.31
CA LEU A 107 6.75 -3.78 29.35
C LEU A 107 6.04 -2.98 28.27
N GLU A 108 6.46 -1.73 28.11
CA GLU A 108 6.05 -0.84 27.02
C GLU A 108 7.31 -0.39 26.28
N ALA A 109 7.24 -0.34 24.95
CA ALA A 109 8.32 0.16 24.11
C ALA A 109 7.82 1.24 23.16
N LEU A 110 8.63 2.29 23.00
CA LEU A 110 8.31 3.48 22.21
C LEU A 110 9.39 3.73 21.15
N TRP A 111 8.95 3.91 19.91
CA TRP A 111 9.78 4.34 18.77
C TRP A 111 9.22 5.62 18.12
N PRO A 112 10.04 6.62 17.75
CA PRO A 112 11.43 6.77 18.15
C PRO A 112 11.53 6.96 19.68
N SER A 113 12.75 7.10 20.20
CA SER A 113 12.97 7.40 21.61
C SER A 113 12.18 8.62 22.07
N LYS A 114 11.93 8.70 23.37
CA LYS A 114 11.20 9.75 24.05
C LYS A 114 11.79 11.13 23.78
N ASP A 115 13.11 11.27 23.79
CA ASP A 115 13.78 12.54 23.49
C ASP A 115 13.39 13.05 22.10
N VAL A 116 13.36 12.17 21.09
CA VAL A 116 12.93 12.51 19.72
C VAL A 116 11.43 12.81 19.67
N ARG A 117 10.60 12.10 20.44
CA ARG A 117 9.16 12.34 20.51
C ARG A 117 8.83 13.69 21.17
N ASP A 118 9.63 14.10 22.14
CA ASP A 118 9.48 15.34 22.91
C ASP A 118 9.89 16.59 22.10
N GLU A 119 10.63 16.43 20.98
CA GLU A 119 10.88 17.51 19.99
C GLU A 119 9.59 17.98 19.30
N GLY A 120 8.52 17.19 19.36
CA GLY A 120 7.19 17.56 18.89
C GLY A 120 6.79 16.94 17.55
N LEU A 121 5.85 17.60 16.86
CA LEU A 121 5.28 17.12 15.61
C LEU A 121 6.23 17.38 14.44
N ILE A 122 6.58 16.33 13.70
CA ILE A 122 7.39 16.43 12.48
C ILE A 122 6.47 16.71 11.29
N THR A 123 6.40 17.98 10.91
CA THR A 123 5.58 18.44 9.78
C THR A 123 6.32 18.42 8.44
N ASP A 124 7.65 18.44 8.45
CA ASP A 124 8.48 18.32 7.25
C ASP A 124 9.05 16.91 7.12
N GLN A 125 8.45 16.10 6.25
CA GLN A 125 8.79 14.68 6.07
C GLN A 125 9.46 14.40 4.71
N ARG A 126 10.02 15.42 4.06
CA ARG A 126 10.66 15.26 2.73
C ARG A 126 11.87 14.33 2.77
N GLU A 127 12.56 14.28 3.91
CA GLU A 127 13.65 13.34 4.15
C GLU A 127 13.13 12.03 4.74
N LEU A 128 13.61 10.88 4.25
CA LEU A 128 13.21 9.55 4.72
C LEU A 128 13.28 9.42 6.25
N LYS A 129 14.35 9.94 6.86
CA LYS A 129 14.55 9.89 8.32
C LYS A 129 13.44 10.63 9.08
N ASN A 130 13.00 11.79 8.57
CA ASN A 130 11.93 12.56 9.19
C ASN A 130 10.57 11.90 8.98
N TYR A 131 10.32 11.36 7.79
CA TYR A 131 9.14 10.55 7.51
C TYR A 131 9.00 9.35 8.46
N GLN A 132 10.06 8.58 8.64
CA GLN A 132 10.05 7.43 9.56
C GLN A 132 9.89 7.82 11.03
N LYS A 133 10.54 8.90 11.46
CA LYS A 133 10.38 9.41 12.83
C LYS A 133 9.00 10.01 13.08
N ALA A 134 8.34 10.50 12.03
CA ALA A 134 6.95 10.92 12.11
C ALA A 134 6.03 9.72 12.35
N ASP A 135 6.37 8.53 11.87
CA ASP A 135 5.65 7.27 12.11
C ASP A 135 6.06 6.62 13.46
N ARG A 136 5.46 7.15 14.52
CA ARG A 136 5.68 6.69 15.89
C ARG A 136 5.04 5.32 16.09
N LEU A 137 5.79 4.42 16.69
CA LEU A 137 5.33 3.09 17.04
C LEU A 137 5.30 2.87 18.55
N LYS A 138 4.27 2.16 19.01
CA LYS A 138 4.15 1.72 20.39
C LYS A 138 3.91 0.22 20.45
N ALA A 139 4.62 -0.47 21.34
CA ALA A 139 4.38 -1.87 21.65
C ALA A 139 4.12 -2.06 23.15
N GLU A 140 3.21 -2.95 23.48
CA GLU A 140 2.97 -3.42 24.84
C GLU A 140 3.04 -4.95 24.80
N ALA A 141 3.95 -5.55 25.57
CA ALA A 141 4.06 -7.01 25.62
C ALA A 141 2.97 -7.61 26.53
N SER A 142 2.42 -8.77 26.15
CA SER A 142 1.51 -9.52 27.02
C SER A 142 2.26 -9.94 28.28
N THR A 143 1.80 -9.50 29.44
CA THR A 143 2.57 -9.44 30.69
C THR A 143 2.52 -10.72 31.53
N ILE A 144 2.15 -11.87 30.95
CA ILE A 144 2.18 -13.13 31.70
C ILE A 144 3.64 -13.58 31.83
N ASN A 145 4.28 -13.10 32.91
CA ASN A 145 5.55 -13.57 33.46
C ASN A 145 6.68 -13.73 32.44
N ILE A 146 7.14 -12.64 31.84
CA ILE A 146 8.45 -12.65 31.17
C ILE A 146 9.51 -12.95 32.24
N MET A 147 10.11 -14.13 32.12
CA MET A 147 11.16 -14.67 32.99
C MET A 147 12.53 -14.55 32.29
N PRO A 148 13.65 -14.79 32.99
CA PRO A 148 14.95 -14.84 32.34
C PRO A 148 14.96 -15.94 31.27
N THR A 149 15.06 -15.55 29.99
CA THR A 149 15.16 -16.46 28.87
C THR A 149 16.37 -16.12 28.01
N ALA A 150 17.03 -17.15 27.47
CA ALA A 150 18.09 -16.97 26.49
C ALA A 150 17.56 -16.47 25.13
N GLU A 151 16.26 -16.60 24.87
CA GLU A 151 15.62 -16.15 23.64
C GLU A 151 15.07 -14.72 23.76
N PRO A 152 15.16 -13.90 22.69
CA PRO A 152 14.58 -12.56 22.66
C PRO A 152 13.06 -12.59 22.79
N ILE A 153 12.50 -11.65 23.55
CA ILE A 153 11.06 -11.54 23.74
C ILE A 153 10.41 -10.88 22.53
N PRO A 154 9.37 -11.50 21.92
CA PRO A 154 8.64 -10.87 20.82
C PRO A 154 7.95 -9.57 21.25
N LEU A 155 8.10 -8.53 20.44
CA LEU A 155 7.54 -7.21 20.68
C LEU A 155 6.74 -6.75 19.46
N ALA A 156 5.42 -6.64 19.62
CA ALA A 156 4.51 -6.26 18.54
C ALA A 156 4.18 -4.77 18.59
N PHE A 157 4.79 -4.01 17.69
CA PHE A 157 4.57 -2.58 17.51
C PHE A 157 3.30 -2.29 16.70
N LYS A 158 2.61 -1.23 17.11
CA LYS A 158 1.49 -0.62 16.41
C LYS A 158 1.82 0.82 16.07
N HIS A 159 1.33 1.28 14.93
CA HIS A 159 1.42 2.68 14.54
C HIS A 159 0.51 3.56 15.40
N GLU A 160 1.02 4.70 15.84
CA GLU A 160 0.24 5.70 16.59
C GLU A 160 -0.37 6.76 15.67
N GLN A 161 0.14 6.89 14.44
CA GLN A 161 -0.35 7.82 13.43
C GLN A 161 -1.08 7.11 12.28
N SER A 162 -1.64 7.94 11.40
CA SER A 162 -2.18 7.54 10.11
C SER A 162 -1.20 7.85 8.98
N ARG A 163 -1.35 7.17 7.86
CA ARG A 163 -0.64 7.47 6.61
C ARG A 163 -1.62 7.92 5.54
N LEU A 164 -1.25 8.96 4.79
CA LEU A 164 -1.86 9.30 3.51
C LEU A 164 -0.89 8.91 2.41
N THR A 165 -1.36 8.08 1.49
CA THR A 165 -0.60 7.65 0.30
C THR A 165 -1.17 8.34 -0.92
N PHE A 166 -0.36 9.17 -1.59
CA PHE A 166 -0.74 9.93 -2.76
C PHE A 166 -0.27 9.24 -4.03
N CYS A 167 -1.18 9.05 -4.97
CA CYS A 167 -0.87 8.59 -6.33
C CYS A 167 -1.47 9.53 -7.37
N LEU A 168 -0.82 9.67 -8.51
CA LEU A 168 -1.39 10.38 -9.66
C LEU A 168 -2.32 9.43 -10.42
N ALA A 169 -3.48 9.91 -10.87
CA ALA A 169 -4.36 9.17 -11.76
C ALA A 169 -4.87 10.01 -12.93
N GLY A 170 -5.35 9.34 -13.97
CA GLY A 170 -5.86 9.97 -15.18
C GLY A 170 -4.82 10.06 -16.31
N GLN A 171 -5.30 10.29 -17.54
CA GLN A 171 -4.47 10.24 -18.75
C GLN A 171 -3.32 11.26 -18.75
N ASN A 172 -3.56 12.43 -18.13
CA ASN A 172 -2.58 13.51 -18.02
C ASN A 172 -1.48 13.24 -16.99
N ALA A 173 -1.59 12.18 -16.18
CA ALA A 173 -0.58 11.77 -15.22
C ALA A 173 0.46 10.78 -15.81
N ASN A 174 0.24 10.27 -17.03
CA ASN A 174 1.08 9.21 -17.57
C ASN A 174 2.52 9.69 -17.79
N GLY A 175 3.49 8.95 -17.22
CA GLY A 175 4.91 9.31 -17.22
C GLY A 175 5.31 10.40 -16.22
N LEU A 176 4.35 10.96 -15.46
CA LEU A 176 4.62 11.93 -14.40
C LEU A 176 4.76 11.22 -13.06
N ILE A 177 5.64 11.77 -12.22
CA ILE A 177 5.86 11.35 -10.85
C ILE A 177 5.76 12.55 -9.91
N ILE A 178 5.31 12.31 -8.68
CA ILE A 178 5.27 13.34 -7.63
C ILE A 178 6.70 13.63 -7.18
N LYS A 179 7.11 14.90 -7.27
CA LYS A 179 8.45 15.37 -6.88
C LYS A 179 8.44 16.13 -5.57
N ASP A 180 7.34 16.82 -5.29
CA ASP A 180 7.13 17.57 -4.05
C ASP A 180 5.63 17.68 -3.79
N LEU A 181 5.23 17.61 -2.53
CA LEU A 181 3.83 17.72 -2.11
C LEU A 181 3.75 18.32 -0.71
N ILE A 182 2.96 19.38 -0.59
CA ILE A 182 2.66 20.05 0.68
C ILE A 182 1.14 20.22 0.84
N LEU A 183 0.64 19.92 2.03
CA LEU A 183 -0.75 20.15 2.42
C LEU A 183 -0.84 21.09 3.63
N GLU A 184 -1.72 22.08 3.58
CA GLU A 184 -2.19 22.84 4.73
C GLU A 184 -3.50 22.24 5.25
N LEU A 185 -3.42 21.55 6.39
CA LEU A 185 -4.53 20.86 7.03
C LEU A 185 -4.85 21.47 8.38
N THR A 186 -6.05 21.22 8.91
CA THR A 186 -6.41 21.69 10.25
C THR A 186 -6.01 20.64 11.28
N TYR A 187 -5.17 21.02 12.24
CA TYR A 187 -4.78 20.21 13.39
C TYR A 187 -4.90 21.05 14.67
N ASN A 188 -5.63 20.54 15.67
CA ASN A 188 -5.92 21.28 16.91
C ASN A 188 -6.44 22.71 16.66
N SER A 189 -7.38 22.85 15.72
CA SER A 189 -7.97 24.13 15.28
C SER A 189 -7.03 25.09 14.54
N ASN A 190 -5.77 24.74 14.34
CA ASN A 190 -4.79 25.55 13.61
C ASN A 190 -4.54 25.00 12.21
N LYS A 191 -4.29 25.90 11.25
CA LYS A 191 -3.77 25.52 9.94
C LYS A 191 -2.29 25.18 10.07
N THR A 192 -1.94 23.95 9.69
CA THR A 192 -0.60 23.40 9.78
C THR A 192 -0.19 22.87 8.42
N ALA A 193 0.98 23.28 7.95
CA ALA A 193 1.56 22.80 6.70
C ALA A 193 2.35 21.50 6.94
N PHE A 194 2.12 20.50 6.09
CA PHE A 194 2.73 19.18 6.14
C PHE A 194 3.39 18.89 4.78
N TRP A 195 4.68 18.61 4.78
CA TRP A 195 5.43 18.23 3.58
C TRP A 195 5.58 16.71 3.52
N ALA A 196 5.21 16.12 2.40
CA ALA A 196 5.20 14.67 2.21
C ALA A 196 6.57 14.14 1.77
N TYR A 197 6.81 12.87 2.08
CA TYR A 197 7.91 12.10 1.54
C TYR A 197 7.59 11.64 0.13
N CYS A 198 8.38 12.04 -0.87
CA CYS A 198 8.16 11.65 -2.27
C CYS A 198 9.08 10.47 -2.62
N LYS A 199 8.48 9.36 -3.05
CA LYS A 199 9.17 8.11 -3.36
C LYS A 199 9.64 8.07 -4.82
N THR A 200 10.66 7.27 -5.06
CA THR A 200 11.21 7.04 -6.41
C THR A 200 10.24 6.30 -7.33
N ASP A 201 9.28 5.56 -6.77
CA ASP A 201 8.19 4.89 -7.49
C ASP A 201 7.12 5.87 -8.03
N GLY A 202 7.22 7.15 -7.67
CA GLY A 202 6.34 8.23 -8.14
C GLY A 202 5.13 8.51 -7.26
N THR A 203 4.98 7.79 -6.15
CA THR A 203 4.02 8.08 -5.07
C THR A 203 4.60 9.07 -4.06
N ALA A 204 3.72 9.65 -3.23
CA ALA A 204 4.14 10.38 -2.04
C ALA A 204 3.41 9.85 -0.81
N GLU A 205 4.04 9.89 0.35
CA GLU A 205 3.49 9.41 1.61
C GLU A 205 3.61 10.51 2.67
N LEU A 206 2.57 10.64 3.51
CA LEU A 206 2.55 11.61 4.58
C LEU A 206 1.98 10.97 5.84
N ILE A 207 2.74 11.03 6.94
CA ILE A 207 2.28 10.60 8.25
C ILE A 207 1.57 11.74 8.95
N LEU A 208 0.35 11.51 9.41
CA LEU A 208 -0.46 12.50 10.10
C LEU A 208 -0.87 12.00 11.49
N PRO A 209 -0.78 12.86 12.53
CA PRO A 209 -1.31 12.54 13.84
C PRO A 209 -2.82 12.28 13.76
N GLU A 210 -3.36 11.66 14.79
CA GLU A 210 -4.81 11.51 14.95
C GLU A 210 -5.51 12.88 14.98
N SER A 211 -6.77 12.92 14.54
CA SER A 211 -7.64 14.11 14.57
C SER A 211 -7.21 15.26 13.64
N VAL A 212 -6.35 15.00 12.66
CA VAL A 212 -6.15 15.95 11.55
C VAL A 212 -7.39 15.92 10.67
N GLN A 213 -7.99 17.10 10.49
CA GLN A 213 -9.17 17.26 9.66
C GLN A 213 -8.77 17.43 8.18
N ILE A 214 -9.27 16.52 7.35
CA ILE A 214 -9.15 16.51 5.90
C ILE A 214 -10.46 17.04 5.32
N GLY A 215 -10.39 18.22 4.69
CA GLY A 215 -11.54 18.90 4.10
C GLY A 215 -12.38 19.71 5.09
N PRO A 216 -13.17 20.68 4.60
CA PRO A 216 -13.82 21.66 5.47
C PRO A 216 -15.20 21.25 5.99
N ALA A 217 -15.73 20.08 5.60
CA ALA A 217 -17.03 19.58 6.01
C ALA A 217 -18.21 20.54 5.73
N LEU A 218 -18.15 21.28 4.62
CA LEU A 218 -19.19 22.21 4.19
C LEU A 218 -20.18 21.51 3.24
N ALA A 219 -21.47 21.76 3.41
CA ALA A 219 -22.54 21.14 2.63
C ALA A 219 -22.77 21.77 1.24
N ASP A 220 -21.72 22.34 0.62
CA ASP A 220 -21.80 22.95 -0.71
C ASP A 220 -21.02 22.14 -1.77
N GLY A 221 -21.27 22.47 -3.04
CA GLY A 221 -20.59 21.83 -4.19
C GLY A 221 -19.21 22.40 -4.51
N GLY A 222 -18.65 23.25 -3.63
CA GLY A 222 -17.38 23.93 -3.84
C GLY A 222 -16.17 23.05 -3.59
N ARG A 223 -15.00 23.68 -3.67
CA ARG A 223 -13.70 23.05 -3.37
C ARG A 223 -12.81 24.01 -2.61
N MET A 224 -12.05 23.50 -1.65
CA MET A 224 -11.09 24.24 -0.86
C MET A 224 -9.68 23.94 -1.35
N MET A 225 -8.88 24.97 -1.59
CA MET A 225 -7.45 24.82 -1.80
C MET A 225 -6.81 24.37 -0.50
N VAL A 226 -6.01 23.30 -0.54
CA VAL A 226 -5.38 22.73 0.64
C VAL A 226 -3.89 22.47 0.45
N GLY A 227 -3.31 22.78 -0.70
CA GLY A 227 -1.91 22.42 -0.90
C GLY A 227 -1.39 22.66 -2.31
N LEU A 228 -0.14 22.28 -2.49
CA LEU A 228 0.59 22.39 -3.75
C LEU A 228 1.25 21.05 -4.05
N VAL A 229 1.34 20.72 -5.34
CA VAL A 229 2.05 19.54 -5.84
C VAL A 229 3.00 19.97 -6.96
N THR A 230 4.20 19.41 -6.96
CA THR A 230 5.11 19.47 -8.11
C THR A 230 5.23 18.07 -8.69
N VAL A 231 5.02 17.95 -10.00
CA VAL A 231 5.20 16.70 -10.75
C VAL A 231 6.20 16.92 -11.88
N ALA A 232 6.87 15.85 -12.30
CA ALA A 232 7.77 15.90 -13.45
C ALA A 232 7.75 14.57 -14.17
N GLY A 233 8.18 14.57 -15.44
CA GLY A 233 8.51 13.32 -16.11
C GLY A 233 9.60 12.58 -15.34
N ALA A 234 9.55 11.25 -15.27
CA ALA A 234 10.51 10.46 -14.50
C ALA A 234 11.99 10.80 -14.82
N THR A 235 12.28 11.13 -16.09
CA THR A 235 13.60 11.51 -16.61
C THR A 235 13.66 12.95 -17.14
N ALA A 236 12.61 13.75 -16.95
CA ALA A 236 12.50 15.08 -17.56
C ALA A 236 12.94 16.20 -16.59
N ASN A 237 13.60 17.23 -17.12
CA ASN A 237 13.95 18.43 -16.36
C ASN A 237 12.77 19.40 -16.20
N SER A 238 11.70 19.22 -16.98
CA SER A 238 10.50 20.05 -16.94
C SER A 238 9.62 19.64 -15.76
N THR A 239 9.44 20.57 -14.81
CA THR A 239 8.54 20.41 -13.67
C THR A 239 7.24 21.16 -13.90
N TYR A 240 6.12 20.54 -13.53
CA TYR A 240 4.80 21.15 -13.53
C TYR A 240 4.34 21.35 -12.10
N ARG A 241 3.75 22.50 -11.81
CA ARG A 241 3.21 22.83 -10.48
C ARG A 241 1.69 22.87 -10.54
N GLY A 242 1.06 22.31 -9.51
CA GLY A 242 -0.38 22.18 -9.35
C GLY A 242 -0.85 22.65 -7.99
N VAL A 243 -2.14 23.00 -7.94
CA VAL A 243 -2.84 23.30 -6.69
C VAL A 243 -3.71 22.11 -6.34
N ILE A 244 -3.66 21.68 -5.08
CA ILE A 244 -4.46 20.57 -4.57
C ILE A 244 -5.76 21.14 -4.00
N TYR A 245 -6.88 20.58 -4.46
CA TYR A 245 -8.20 20.94 -3.97
C TYR A 245 -8.88 19.75 -3.31
N ILE A 246 -9.65 20.02 -2.26
CA ILE A 246 -10.52 19.05 -1.61
C ILE A 246 -11.97 19.50 -1.81
N PRO A 247 -12.88 18.59 -2.20
CA PRO A 247 -14.31 18.90 -2.22
C PRO A 247 -14.78 19.41 -0.86
N ASN A 248 -15.60 20.45 -0.85
CA ASN A 248 -16.04 21.10 0.39
C ASN A 248 -16.80 20.13 1.31
N LYS A 249 -17.52 19.17 0.74
CA LYS A 249 -18.22 18.11 1.48
C LYS A 249 -17.32 17.08 2.18
N THR A 250 -16.02 17.07 1.93
CA THR A 250 -15.11 16.11 2.56
C THR A 250 -15.02 16.40 4.06
N ASN A 251 -15.33 15.38 4.87
CA ASN A 251 -15.33 15.44 6.32
C ASN A 251 -14.67 14.17 6.89
N ILE A 252 -13.33 14.14 6.86
CA ILE A 252 -12.56 13.00 7.35
C ILE A 252 -11.64 13.49 8.45
N GLN A 253 -11.61 12.75 9.56
CA GLN A 253 -10.60 12.91 10.59
C GLN A 253 -9.69 11.69 10.56
N THR A 254 -8.39 11.92 10.63
CA THR A 254 -7.40 10.85 10.67
C THR A 254 -7.56 10.04 11.96
N ILE A 255 -7.50 8.72 11.81
CA ILE A 255 -7.57 7.75 12.90
C ILE A 255 -6.22 7.04 12.99
N ALA A 256 -5.74 6.79 14.21
CA ALA A 256 -4.48 6.07 14.43
C ALA A 256 -4.46 4.71 13.68
N SER A 257 -3.27 4.31 13.24
CA SER A 257 -3.03 3.03 12.57
C SER A 257 -3.86 2.79 11.30
N THR A 258 -4.23 3.86 10.58
CA THR A 258 -5.05 3.80 9.36
C THR A 258 -4.27 4.33 8.15
N ASP A 259 -4.36 3.63 7.02
CA ASP A 259 -3.80 4.08 5.75
C ASP A 259 -4.91 4.56 4.80
N TYR A 260 -4.76 5.79 4.31
CA TYR A 260 -5.69 6.48 3.42
C TYR A 260 -5.06 6.64 2.04
N LEU A 261 -5.71 6.10 1.00
CA LEU A 261 -5.29 6.36 -0.38
C LEU A 261 -5.90 7.68 -0.88
N VAL A 262 -5.05 8.54 -1.44
CA VAL A 262 -5.40 9.81 -2.04
C VAL A 262 -5.01 9.81 -3.51
N THR A 263 -6.00 9.85 -4.37
CA THR A 263 -5.78 9.95 -5.81
C THR A 263 -5.79 11.41 -6.26
N LEU A 264 -4.68 11.87 -6.83
CA LEU A 264 -4.53 13.18 -7.45
C LEU A 264 -4.84 13.06 -8.95
N THR A 265 -5.99 13.56 -9.38
CA THR A 265 -6.42 13.51 -10.80
C THR A 265 -6.21 14.87 -11.46
N PRO A 266 -5.33 15.05 -12.46
CA PRO A 266 -5.12 16.34 -13.12
C PRO A 266 -6.28 16.78 -14.02
N GLU A 267 -6.84 17.97 -13.81
CA GLU A 267 -7.89 18.56 -14.67
C GLU A 267 -7.38 19.72 -15.57
N GLY A 268 -7.15 19.44 -16.86
CA GLY A 268 -6.75 20.46 -17.87
C GLY A 268 -5.25 20.74 -17.93
N TYR A 269 -4.85 21.88 -18.52
CA TYR A 269 -3.44 22.34 -18.55
C TYR A 269 -2.93 22.85 -17.18
N ASN A 270 -3.84 22.98 -16.22
CA ASN A 270 -3.54 23.27 -14.81
C ASN A 270 -3.75 21.99 -14.02
N LEU A 271 -2.73 21.53 -13.29
CA LEU A 271 -2.87 20.38 -12.40
C LEU A 271 -3.80 20.77 -11.24
N THR A 272 -5.10 20.57 -11.42
CA THR A 272 -6.10 20.60 -10.35
C THR A 272 -6.23 19.18 -9.85
N ALA A 273 -5.96 18.88 -8.59
CA ALA A 273 -6.21 17.56 -8.01
C ALA A 273 -7.54 17.55 -7.26
N SER A 274 -8.42 16.58 -7.53
CA SER A 274 -9.61 16.28 -6.73
C SER A 274 -9.31 15.09 -5.82
N ILE A 275 -9.28 15.31 -4.50
CA ILE A 275 -9.13 14.21 -3.54
C ILE A 275 -10.42 13.39 -3.51
N THR A 276 -10.33 12.14 -3.99
CA THR A 276 -11.36 11.12 -3.79
C THR A 276 -10.83 10.08 -2.81
N ILE A 277 -11.27 10.12 -1.55
CA ILE A 277 -11.03 9.07 -0.56
C ILE A 277 -12.27 8.17 -0.57
N ARG A 278 -12.16 7.00 -1.20
CA ARG A 278 -13.20 5.96 -1.15
C ARG A 278 -12.58 4.66 -0.66
N GLY A 279 -13.21 4.02 0.32
CA GLY A 279 -13.06 2.58 0.48
C GLY A 279 -13.73 1.93 -0.73
N PHE A 280 -13.00 1.09 -1.46
CA PHE A 280 -13.57 0.40 -2.62
C PHE A 280 -14.65 -0.56 -2.10
N SER A 281 -15.92 -0.29 -2.38
CA SER A 281 -16.91 -1.36 -2.39
C SER A 281 -16.62 -2.26 -3.59
N GLN A 282 -16.85 -3.58 -3.45
CA GLN A 282 -16.58 -4.59 -4.48
C GLN A 282 -17.24 -4.29 -5.84
N ASP A 283 -18.19 -3.34 -5.88
CA ASP A 283 -18.94 -2.95 -7.08
C ASP A 283 -18.52 -1.57 -7.66
N GLU A 284 -17.55 -0.86 -7.06
CA GLU A 284 -17.06 0.43 -7.57
C GLU A 284 -15.82 0.29 -8.46
N GLY A 285 -16.09 0.09 -9.75
CA GLY A 285 -15.41 0.83 -10.83
C GLY A 285 -14.02 0.36 -11.25
N TYR A 286 -13.98 -0.43 -12.31
CA TYR A 286 -12.82 -0.74 -13.15
C TYR A 286 -11.76 0.38 -13.21
N VAL A 287 -10.50 0.03 -12.90
CA VAL A 287 -9.30 0.83 -13.23
C VAL A 287 -9.43 1.29 -14.68
N GLY A 288 -9.47 2.61 -14.91
CA GLY A 288 -9.63 3.18 -16.24
C GLY A 288 -8.48 2.72 -17.14
N ILE A 289 -8.80 1.88 -18.12
CA ILE A 289 -7.83 1.39 -19.10
C ILE A 289 -7.43 2.57 -19.98
N PRO A 290 -6.14 2.82 -20.23
CA PRO A 290 -5.72 3.85 -21.17
C PRO A 290 -6.38 3.61 -22.53
N ILE A 291 -7.04 4.62 -23.08
CA ILE A 291 -7.77 4.51 -24.35
C ILE A 291 -6.83 4.89 -25.47
N GLN A 292 -6.63 3.99 -26.43
CA GLN A 292 -5.88 4.28 -27.65
C GLN A 292 -6.68 3.78 -28.85
N MET A 293 -7.18 4.70 -29.68
CA MET A 293 -7.92 4.30 -30.88
C MET A 293 -6.96 3.80 -31.98
N PRO A 294 -7.39 2.84 -32.82
CA PRO A 294 -6.69 2.48 -34.05
C PRO A 294 -6.50 3.70 -34.98
N LYS A 295 -5.44 3.70 -35.79
CA LYS A 295 -5.15 4.79 -36.74
C LYS A 295 -5.63 4.42 -38.14
N TYR A 296 -6.29 5.33 -38.83
CA TYR A 296 -6.70 5.11 -40.22
C TYR A 296 -5.50 5.19 -41.17
N ASN A 297 -5.31 4.16 -42.01
CA ASN A 297 -4.35 4.15 -43.09
C ASN A 297 -5.07 4.40 -44.43
N SER A 298 -4.84 5.56 -45.02
CA SER A 298 -5.45 5.97 -46.28
C SER A 298 -4.99 5.17 -47.50
N ALA A 299 -3.83 4.51 -47.44
CA ALA A 299 -3.31 3.69 -48.53
C ALA A 299 -3.99 2.32 -48.60
N THR A 300 -4.39 1.76 -47.45
CA THR A 300 -5.05 0.45 -47.36
C THR A 300 -6.56 0.57 -47.16
N GLY A 301 -7.05 1.75 -46.78
CA GLY A 301 -8.46 1.99 -46.46
C GLY A 301 -8.91 1.37 -45.14
N LYS A 302 -7.98 0.94 -44.28
CA LYS A 302 -8.24 0.18 -43.04
C LYS A 302 -7.71 0.93 -41.82
N TYR A 303 -8.29 0.64 -40.66
CA TYR A 303 -7.78 1.08 -39.35
C TYR A 303 -6.75 0.08 -38.80
N GLU A 304 -5.54 0.54 -38.52
CA GLU A 304 -4.42 -0.30 -38.07
C GLU A 304 -4.40 -0.45 -36.55
N ILE A 305 -4.31 -1.70 -36.11
CA ILE A 305 -4.11 -2.11 -34.73
C ILE A 305 -2.69 -2.65 -34.60
N THR A 306 -1.81 -1.87 -33.96
CA THR A 306 -0.38 -2.19 -33.81
C THR A 306 0.02 -2.42 -32.35
N SER A 307 -0.94 -2.38 -31.43
CA SER A 307 -0.69 -2.59 -30.00
C SER A 307 -1.84 -3.28 -29.29
N THR A 308 -1.53 -3.97 -28.19
CA THR A 308 -2.50 -4.61 -27.28
C THR A 308 -3.51 -3.60 -26.75
N LEU A 309 -3.09 -2.36 -26.48
CA LEU A 309 -3.95 -1.31 -25.95
C LEU A 309 -5.03 -0.87 -26.94
N GLN A 310 -4.68 -0.75 -28.22
CA GLN A 310 -5.64 -0.46 -29.29
C GLN A 310 -6.64 -1.59 -29.47
N LEU A 311 -6.18 -2.83 -29.37
CA LEU A 311 -7.04 -4.00 -29.44
C LEU A 311 -8.05 -4.03 -28.28
N VAL A 312 -7.58 -3.83 -27.04
CA VAL A 312 -8.45 -3.77 -25.85
C VAL A 312 -9.44 -2.61 -25.96
N THR A 313 -8.98 -1.42 -26.38
CA THR A 313 -9.82 -0.24 -26.57
C THR A 313 -10.96 -0.51 -27.57
N LEU A 314 -10.62 -1.05 -28.73
CA LEU A 314 -11.60 -1.39 -29.77
C LEU A 314 -12.59 -2.45 -29.28
N SER A 315 -12.09 -3.47 -28.58
CA SER A 315 -12.91 -4.55 -28.03
C SER A 315 -13.97 -4.05 -27.04
N LEU A 316 -13.59 -3.11 -26.17
CA LEU A 316 -14.49 -2.47 -25.22
C LEU A 316 -15.58 -1.68 -25.93
N LEU A 317 -15.21 -0.87 -26.91
CA LEU A 317 -16.16 -0.06 -27.68
C LEU A 317 -17.22 -0.94 -28.36
N LEU A 318 -16.77 -2.01 -29.03
CA LEU A 318 -17.66 -2.84 -29.86
C LEU A 318 -18.58 -3.74 -29.03
N LYS A 319 -18.18 -4.12 -27.81
CA LYS A 319 -19.05 -4.83 -26.86
C LYS A 319 -19.98 -3.93 -26.06
N GLY A 320 -20.04 -2.63 -26.38
CA GLY A 320 -20.97 -1.70 -25.75
C GLY A 320 -20.40 -0.96 -24.53
N GLY A 321 -19.08 -0.93 -24.37
CA GLY A 321 -18.40 -0.01 -23.46
C GLY A 321 -18.48 1.43 -23.96
N TYR A 322 -18.67 2.38 -23.04
CA TYR A 322 -18.68 3.80 -23.36
C TYR A 322 -17.25 4.34 -23.54
N ILE A 323 -16.96 4.92 -24.71
CA ILE A 323 -15.79 5.76 -24.95
C ILE A 323 -16.29 7.13 -25.37
N LYS A 324 -15.84 8.16 -24.67
CA LYS A 324 -16.26 9.54 -24.92
C LYS A 324 -16.02 9.92 -26.39
N ASP A 325 -17.03 10.52 -27.01
CA ASP A 325 -17.02 11.00 -28.40
C ASP A 325 -16.78 9.90 -29.45
N GLN A 326 -16.99 8.62 -29.12
CA GLN A 326 -16.90 7.50 -30.05
C GLN A 326 -18.22 6.71 -30.10
N ASP A 327 -18.69 6.41 -31.31
CA ASP A 327 -19.93 5.67 -31.53
C ASP A 327 -19.62 4.25 -32.03
N ALA A 328 -19.98 3.24 -31.23
CA ALA A 328 -19.76 1.84 -31.58
C ALA A 328 -20.40 1.44 -32.92
N SER A 329 -21.53 2.04 -33.31
CA SER A 329 -22.18 1.75 -34.60
C SER A 329 -21.34 2.20 -35.78
N VAL A 330 -20.66 3.35 -35.66
CA VAL A 330 -19.73 3.87 -36.67
C VAL A 330 -18.50 2.97 -36.77
N TRP A 331 -17.90 2.61 -35.63
CA TRP A 331 -16.72 1.74 -35.61
C TRP A 331 -17.03 0.32 -36.11
N ARG A 332 -18.26 -0.19 -35.94
CA ARG A 332 -18.69 -1.47 -36.55
C ARG A 332 -18.70 -1.46 -38.08
N SER A 333 -18.77 -0.29 -38.71
CA SER A 333 -18.80 -0.14 -40.18
C SER A 333 -17.42 -0.12 -40.84
N TYR A 334 -16.35 0.06 -40.05
CA TYR A 334 -14.99 0.16 -40.56
C TYR A 334 -14.30 -1.21 -40.74
N GLN A 335 -13.30 -1.25 -41.60
CA GLN A 335 -12.38 -2.38 -41.73
C GLN A 335 -11.10 -2.14 -40.94
N TYR A 336 -10.51 -3.22 -40.43
CA TYR A 336 -9.30 -3.15 -39.62
C TYR A 336 -8.21 -4.06 -40.16
N SER A 337 -6.97 -3.72 -39.83
CA SER A 337 -5.81 -4.58 -40.01
C SER A 337 -5.15 -4.75 -38.64
N LEU A 338 -4.81 -6.00 -38.32
CA LEU A 338 -4.05 -6.32 -37.13
C LEU A 338 -2.61 -6.62 -37.52
N ASP A 339 -1.67 -5.93 -36.88
CA ASP A 339 -0.27 -6.25 -37.02
C ASP A 339 0.01 -7.62 -36.37
N SER A 340 0.65 -8.51 -37.13
CA SER A 340 1.07 -9.85 -36.69
C SER A 340 1.98 -9.85 -35.46
N ALA A 341 2.61 -8.72 -35.13
CA ALA A 341 3.43 -8.56 -33.93
C ALA A 341 2.62 -8.28 -32.65
N VAL A 342 1.31 -8.00 -32.75
CA VAL A 342 0.47 -7.75 -31.57
C VAL A 342 0.29 -9.03 -30.77
N THR A 343 0.79 -8.99 -29.53
CA THR A 343 0.70 -10.10 -28.58
C THR A 343 -0.20 -9.69 -27.40
N MET A 344 -1.06 -10.60 -26.93
CA MET A 344 -1.90 -10.34 -25.76
C MET A 344 -1.08 -10.43 -24.47
N THR A 345 -1.02 -9.32 -23.72
CA THR A 345 -0.34 -9.25 -22.42
C THR A 345 -1.28 -9.67 -21.30
N ASP A 346 -0.74 -10.04 -20.13
CA ASP A 346 -1.57 -10.46 -18.99
C ASP A 346 -2.50 -9.34 -18.50
N ASN A 347 -2.02 -8.09 -18.49
CA ASN A 347 -2.86 -6.92 -18.23
C ASN A 347 -3.91 -6.73 -19.35
N GLY A 348 -3.54 -6.95 -20.61
CA GLY A 348 -4.48 -6.91 -21.73
C GLY A 348 -5.63 -7.91 -21.57
N LYS A 349 -5.35 -9.14 -21.13
CA LYS A 349 -6.36 -10.19 -20.91
C LYS A 349 -7.40 -9.81 -19.86
N GLN A 350 -6.98 -9.14 -18.78
CA GLN A 350 -7.87 -8.73 -17.69
C GLN A 350 -8.97 -7.77 -18.16
N TYR A 351 -8.68 -7.00 -19.21
CA TYR A 351 -9.50 -5.90 -19.66
C TYR A 351 -10.13 -6.10 -21.04
N TYR A 352 -9.59 -7.05 -21.80
CA TYR A 352 -10.12 -7.44 -23.09
C TYR A 352 -11.54 -7.99 -22.95
N LYS A 353 -12.45 -7.50 -23.78
CA LYS A 353 -13.77 -8.10 -23.97
C LYS A 353 -13.76 -8.77 -25.34
N PRO A 354 -14.26 -10.01 -25.50
CA PRO A 354 -14.35 -10.63 -26.83
C PRO A 354 -15.00 -9.68 -27.83
N ILE A 355 -14.74 -9.76 -29.13
CA ILE A 355 -15.47 -8.95 -30.12
C ILE A 355 -16.78 -9.68 -30.48
N ASP A 356 -17.78 -8.95 -31.00
CA ASP A 356 -19.03 -9.54 -31.44
C ASP A 356 -18.76 -10.55 -32.58
N VAL A 357 -19.24 -11.79 -32.42
CA VAL A 357 -19.03 -12.88 -33.39
C VAL A 357 -19.62 -12.53 -34.76
N ALA A 358 -20.66 -11.69 -34.79
CA ALA A 358 -21.25 -11.19 -36.03
C ALA A 358 -20.25 -10.38 -36.90
N LEU A 359 -19.14 -9.94 -36.31
CA LEU A 359 -18.12 -9.11 -36.94
C LEU A 359 -16.91 -9.92 -37.47
N LYS A 360 -16.91 -11.25 -37.33
CA LYS A 360 -15.80 -12.14 -37.71
C LYS A 360 -15.34 -12.00 -39.17
N GLY A 361 -16.21 -11.55 -40.07
CA GLY A 361 -15.89 -11.31 -41.49
C GLY A 361 -15.46 -9.87 -41.84
N ILE A 362 -15.41 -8.96 -40.87
CA ILE A 362 -15.22 -7.51 -41.10
C ILE A 362 -13.88 -7.03 -40.50
N PHE A 363 -13.42 -7.66 -39.41
CA PHE A 363 -12.37 -7.09 -38.58
C PHE A 363 -10.95 -7.47 -39.00
N PHE A 364 -10.71 -8.68 -39.50
CA PHE A 364 -9.34 -9.09 -39.89
C PHE A 364 -9.38 -10.04 -41.09
N ASP A 365 -8.48 -9.83 -42.05
CA ASP A 365 -8.30 -10.75 -43.19
C ASP A 365 -7.69 -12.07 -42.67
N GLY A 366 -8.54 -13.00 -42.23
CA GLY A 366 -8.14 -14.36 -41.87
C GLY A 366 -7.53 -14.55 -40.47
N VAL A 367 -7.48 -13.51 -39.63
CA VAL A 367 -6.96 -13.62 -38.24
C VAL A 367 -8.11 -13.79 -37.25
N THR A 368 -8.22 -14.97 -36.65
CA THR A 368 -9.24 -15.29 -35.63
C THR A 368 -8.67 -15.44 -34.22
N ALA A 369 -7.35 -15.55 -34.10
CA ALA A 369 -6.63 -15.69 -32.83
C ALA A 369 -5.34 -14.88 -32.86
N ILE A 370 -4.89 -14.46 -31.68
CA ILE A 370 -3.58 -13.81 -31.46
C ILE A 370 -2.78 -14.59 -30.42
N LYS A 371 -1.45 -14.47 -30.45
CA LYS A 371 -0.61 -15.09 -29.42
C LYS A 371 -0.64 -14.28 -28.13
N ASP A 372 -0.58 -14.97 -26.99
CA ASP A 372 -0.30 -14.34 -25.71
C ASP A 372 1.19 -14.41 -25.33
N ALA A 373 1.56 -13.85 -24.17
CA ALA A 373 2.93 -13.90 -23.66
C ALA A 373 3.49 -15.33 -23.44
N GLN A 374 2.64 -16.36 -23.42
CA GLN A 374 3.00 -17.77 -23.30
C GLN A 374 2.87 -18.53 -24.63
N ASN A 375 2.66 -17.82 -25.75
CA ASN A 375 2.40 -18.37 -27.09
C ASN A 375 1.14 -19.24 -27.23
N ASN A 376 0.21 -19.14 -26.28
CA ASN A 376 -1.11 -19.75 -26.41
C ASN A 376 -1.99 -18.93 -27.36
N ASP A 377 -2.90 -19.60 -28.05
CA ASP A 377 -3.89 -18.93 -28.89
C ASP A 377 -4.95 -18.25 -28.01
N PHE A 378 -5.11 -16.94 -28.21
CA PHE A 378 -6.11 -16.12 -27.55
C PHE A 378 -7.15 -15.70 -28.58
N ASN A 379 -8.39 -16.14 -28.39
CA ASN A 379 -9.47 -15.96 -29.35
C ASN A 379 -10.04 -14.54 -29.28
N LEU A 380 -10.21 -13.92 -30.44
CA LEU A 380 -10.77 -12.57 -30.55
C LEU A 380 -12.30 -12.53 -30.45
N PHE A 381 -13.00 -13.66 -30.53
CA PHE A 381 -14.45 -13.72 -30.72
C PHE A 381 -15.19 -14.69 -29.78
N GLU A 382 -14.49 -15.44 -28.93
CA GLU A 382 -15.09 -16.42 -27.99
C GLU A 382 -15.61 -15.80 -26.70
#